data_AF-A0A8T6ZYD6-F1
#
_entry.id   AF-A0A8T6ZYD6-F1
#
_cell.length_a   1.000
_cell.length_b   1.000
_cell.length_c   1.000
_cell.angle_alpha   90.00
_cell.angle_beta   90.00
_cell.angle_gamma   90.00
#
_symmetry.space_group_name_H-M   'P 1'
#
loop_
_entity.id
_entity.type
_entity.pdbx_description
1 polymer ?
#
loop_
_entity_poly.entity_id
_entity_poly.type
_entity_poly.pdbx_seq_one_letter_code
_entity_poly.pdbx_strand_id
1 'polypeptide(L)'
;MQPNNAIPELTKEELEVFLLIYAAHVDYYFSEHEKDFILQRTSKETFDKIYDLFLNRGDFASLKIILHYKNIFYQQQEEQDRLYNLLKEAFEVDGDYSRVEKVFVSFFKRMTNF
;
A
#
# COMPACT_ATOMS: atom_id res chain seq x y z
N MET A 1 -1.33 -8.11 23.91
CA MET A 1 -1.69 -6.71 23.62
C MET A 1 -2.55 -6.71 22.37
N GLN A 2 -3.78 -6.19 22.41
CA GLN A 2 -4.53 -6.01 21.17
C GLN A 2 -3.82 -4.90 20.37
N PRO A 3 -3.60 -5.06 19.05
CA PRO A 3 -3.04 -3.97 18.26
C PRO A 3 -3.97 -2.76 18.40
N ASN A 4 -3.38 -1.59 18.63
CA ASN A 4 -4.12 -0.35 18.74
C ASN A 4 -4.93 -0.12 17.45
N ASN A 5 -6.26 -0.18 17.52
CA ASN A 5 -7.16 -0.04 16.38
C ASN A 5 -7.35 1.42 15.93
N ALA A 6 -6.69 2.38 16.57
CA ALA A 6 -6.72 3.77 16.14
C ALA A 6 -6.08 3.95 14.77
N ILE A 7 -6.73 4.75 13.92
CA ILE A 7 -6.19 5.17 12.63
C ILE A 7 -5.05 6.16 12.93
N PRO A 8 -3.81 5.87 12.50
CA PRO A 8 -2.68 6.77 12.69
C PRO A 8 -2.85 8.00 11.78
N GLU A 9 -2.36 9.16 12.21
CA GLU A 9 -2.27 10.35 11.37
C GLU A 9 -1.17 10.15 10.31
N LEU A 10 -1.57 10.13 9.03
CA LEU A 10 -0.69 9.96 7.88
C LEU A 10 -0.84 11.14 6.93
N THR A 11 0.28 11.62 6.43
CA THR A 11 0.32 12.47 5.24
C THR A 11 -0.02 11.67 3.98
N LYS A 12 -0.26 12.36 2.86
CA LYS A 12 -0.52 11.70 1.58
C LYS A 12 0.67 10.84 1.13
N GLU A 13 1.89 11.34 1.26
CA GLU A 13 3.11 10.59 0.93
C GLU A 13 3.23 9.32 1.77
N GLU A 14 3.05 9.43 3.09
CA GLU A 14 3.13 8.29 4.01
C GLU A 14 2.08 7.22 3.70
N LEU A 15 0.89 7.63 3.26
CA LEU A 15 -0.13 6.70 2.80
C LEU A 15 0.25 6.02 1.49
N GLU A 16 0.84 6.73 0.53
CA GLU A 16 1.32 6.13 -0.73
C GLU A 16 2.38 5.07 -0.42
N VAL A 17 3.32 5.37 0.47
CA VAL A 17 4.32 4.41 0.95
C VAL A 17 3.64 3.23 1.67
N PHE A 18 2.66 3.49 2.54
CA PHE A 18 1.92 2.44 3.26
C PHE A 18 1.19 1.51 2.28
N LEU A 19 0.59 2.08 1.24
CA LEU A 19 -0.11 1.33 0.21
C LEU A 19 0.85 0.46 -0.61
N LEU A 20 2.01 1.00 -1.00
CA LEU A 20 3.03 0.23 -1.72
C LEU A 20 3.56 -0.94 -0.88
N ILE A 21 3.82 -0.71 0.41
CA ILE A 21 4.24 -1.77 1.34
C ILE A 21 3.14 -2.83 1.46
N TYR A 22 1.87 -2.42 1.64
CA TYR A 22 0.74 -3.32 1.72
C TYR A 22 0.64 -4.18 0.45
N ALA A 23 0.69 -3.53 -0.71
CA ALA A 23 0.63 -4.14 -2.03
C ALA A 23 1.73 -5.19 -2.24
N ALA A 24 2.97 -4.86 -1.89
CA ALA A 24 4.11 -5.76 -2.01
C ALA A 24 4.05 -6.98 -1.06
N HIS A 25 3.26 -6.90 0.02
CA HIS A 25 3.09 -8.01 0.97
C HIS A 25 1.83 -8.87 0.72
N VAL A 26 0.99 -8.55 -0.28
CA VAL A 26 -0.29 -9.26 -0.52
C VAL A 26 -0.09 -10.75 -0.83
N ASP A 27 1.02 -11.14 -1.44
CA ASP A 27 1.35 -12.54 -1.74
C ASP A 27 2.45 -13.12 -0.84
N TYR A 28 2.77 -12.44 0.27
CA TYR A 28 3.78 -12.81 1.27
C TYR A 28 5.24 -12.83 0.77
N TYR A 29 5.53 -12.31 -0.43
CA TYR A 29 6.90 -12.18 -0.91
C TYR A 29 7.27 -10.71 -1.11
N PHE A 30 8.11 -10.16 -0.24
CA PHE A 30 8.64 -8.81 -0.42
C PHE A 30 10.08 -8.90 -0.93
N SER A 31 10.31 -8.47 -2.17
CA SER A 31 11.62 -8.54 -2.82
C SER A 31 12.48 -7.30 -2.50
N GLU A 32 13.81 -7.43 -2.59
CA GLU A 32 14.70 -6.26 -2.45
C GLU A 32 14.47 -5.24 -3.58
N HIS A 33 14.02 -5.68 -4.76
CA HIS A 33 13.68 -4.78 -5.87
C HIS A 33 12.44 -3.94 -5.58
N GLU A 34 11.40 -4.52 -4.98
CA GLU A 34 10.20 -3.80 -4.53
C GLU A 34 10.56 -2.81 -3.41
N LYS A 35 11.46 -3.20 -2.50
CA LYS A 35 11.96 -2.31 -1.45
C LYS A 35 12.73 -1.12 -2.02
N ASP A 36 13.66 -1.36 -2.94
CA ASP A 36 14.43 -0.31 -3.61
C ASP A 36 13.51 0.63 -4.40
N PHE A 37 12.48 0.08 -5.06
CA PHE A 37 11.48 0.88 -5.78
C PHE A 37 10.74 1.87 -4.87
N ILE A 38 10.38 1.43 -3.65
CA ILE A 38 9.71 2.29 -2.66
C ILE A 38 10.71 3.34 -2.14
N LEU A 39 11.93 2.95 -1.80
CA LEU A 39 12.98 3.84 -1.30
C LEU A 39 13.43 4.91 -2.31
N GLN A 40 13.22 4.71 -3.60
CA GLN A 40 13.44 5.74 -4.62
C GLN A 40 12.37 6.84 -4.62
N ARG A 41 11.21 6.60 -3.99
CA ARG A 41 10.04 7.50 -4.00
C ARG A 41 9.79 8.19 -2.67
N THR A 42 10.51 7.82 -1.62
CA THR A 42 10.39 8.43 -0.31
C THR A 42 11.73 8.44 0.41
N SER A 43 11.81 9.11 1.56
CA SER A 43 13.00 9.04 2.40
C SER A 43 13.09 7.69 3.13
N LYS A 44 14.31 7.26 3.45
CA LYS A 44 14.53 6.07 4.29
C LYS A 44 13.82 6.19 5.65
N GLU A 45 13.77 7.39 6.22
CA GLU A 45 13.07 7.65 7.49
C GLU A 45 11.55 7.41 7.36
N THR A 46 10.93 7.94 6.30
CA THR A 46 9.51 7.71 6.00
C THR A 46 9.25 6.23 5.77
N PHE A 47 10.10 5.56 4.98
CA PHE A 47 9.98 4.13 4.72
C PHE A 47 10.03 3.33 6.03
N ASP A 48 11.07 3.50 6.84
CA ASP A 48 11.27 2.75 8.08
C ASP A 48 10.07 2.96 9.03
N LYS A 49 9.63 4.22 9.22
CA LYS A 49 8.45 4.56 10.04
C LYS A 49 7.18 3.82 9.58
N ILE A 50 6.92 3.85 8.29
CA ILE A 50 5.67 3.31 7.72
C ILE A 50 5.74 1.79 7.62
N TYR A 51 6.91 1.22 7.38
CA TYR A 51 7.15 -0.22 7.42
C TYR A 51 6.95 -0.78 8.82
N ASP A 52 7.50 -0.13 9.85
CA ASP A 52 7.27 -0.50 11.25
C ASP A 52 5.78 -0.41 11.61
N LEU A 53 5.09 0.65 11.18
CA LEU A 53 3.64 0.76 11.36
C LEU A 53 2.90 -0.41 10.71
N PHE A 54 3.24 -0.77 9.48
CA PHE A 54 2.63 -1.89 8.76
C PHE A 54 2.86 -3.23 9.46
N LEU A 55 4.11 -3.54 9.86
CA LEU A 55 4.44 -4.80 10.56
C LEU A 55 3.71 -4.96 11.90
N ASN A 56 3.40 -3.84 12.56
CA ASN A 56 2.66 -3.82 13.82
C ASN A 56 1.12 -3.77 13.62
N ARG A 57 0.64 -3.94 12.39
CA ARG A 57 -0.78 -3.95 12.02
C ARG A 57 -1.11 -5.25 11.31
N GLY A 58 -2.24 -5.87 11.68
CA GLY A 58 -2.78 -7.00 10.92
C GLY A 58 -3.53 -6.52 9.67
N ASP A 59 -3.71 -7.41 8.70
CA ASP A 59 -4.37 -7.13 7.40
C ASP A 59 -5.63 -6.27 7.50
N PHE A 60 -6.52 -6.60 8.43
CA PHE A 60 -7.79 -5.87 8.60
C PHE A 60 -7.59 -4.42 9.06
N ALA A 61 -6.64 -4.18 9.95
CA ALA A 61 -6.31 -2.83 10.41
C ALA A 61 -5.62 -2.04 9.29
N SER A 62 -4.70 -2.67 8.56
CA SER A 62 -4.03 -2.04 7.41
C SER A 62 -5.03 -1.64 6.31
N LEU A 63 -5.98 -2.51 5.99
CA LEU A 63 -7.04 -2.19 5.03
C LEU A 63 -7.92 -1.02 5.49
N LYS A 64 -8.27 -0.96 6.78
CA LYS A 64 -9.03 0.18 7.34
C LYS A 64 -8.30 1.51 7.18
N ILE A 65 -6.97 1.53 7.37
CA ILE A 65 -6.15 2.73 7.19
C ILE A 65 -6.21 3.19 5.73
N ILE A 66 -6.00 2.27 4.79
CA ILE A 66 -6.05 2.55 3.34
C ILE A 66 -7.42 3.11 2.95
N LEU A 67 -8.52 2.47 3.38
CA LEU A 67 -9.87 2.90 3.05
C LEU A 67 -10.23 4.25 3.65
N HIS A 68 -9.80 4.51 4.89
CA HIS A 68 -10.03 5.80 5.53
C HIS A 68 -9.40 6.94 4.74
N TYR A 69 -8.10 6.83 4.43
CA TYR A 69 -7.41 7.90 3.75
C TYR A 69 -7.68 7.97 2.24
N LYS A 70 -8.07 6.86 1.60
CA LYS A 70 -8.63 6.90 0.24
C LYS A 70 -9.76 7.92 0.15
N ASN A 71 -10.67 7.91 1.12
CA ASN A 71 -11.81 8.83 1.14
C ASN A 71 -11.42 10.28 1.46
N ILE A 72 -10.21 10.53 1.96
CA ILE A 72 -9.70 11.86 2.29
C ILE A 72 -8.89 12.44 1.13
N PHE A 73 -7.94 11.67 0.59
CA PHE A 73 -6.98 12.16 -0.40
C PHE A 73 -7.33 11.82 -1.85
N TYR A 74 -8.16 10.80 -2.10
CA TYR A 74 -8.42 10.23 -3.43
C TYR A 74 -9.91 10.31 -3.83
N GLN A 75 -10.50 11.49 -3.65
CA GLN A 75 -11.93 11.73 -3.92
C GLN A 75 -12.23 11.91 -5.41
N GLN A 76 -11.26 12.38 -6.20
CA GLN A 76 -11.43 12.65 -7.62
C GLN A 76 -10.94 11.48 -8.49
N GLN A 77 -11.55 11.30 -9.66
CA GLN A 77 -11.21 10.22 -10.59
C GLN A 77 -9.72 10.25 -10.98
N GLU A 78 -9.16 11.43 -11.28
CA GLU A 78 -7.76 11.58 -11.65
C GLU A 78 -6.80 11.07 -10.55
N GLU A 79 -7.12 11.33 -9.28
CA GLU A 79 -6.33 10.85 -8.15
C GLU A 79 -6.46 9.34 -7.97
N GLN A 80 -7.65 8.77 -8.22
CA GLN A 80 -7.84 7.32 -8.23
C GLN A 80 -7.04 6.64 -9.36
N ASP A 81 -6.98 7.28 -10.52
CA ASP A 81 -6.19 6.81 -11.66
C ASP A 81 -4.68 6.88 -11.37
N ARG A 82 -4.22 7.93 -10.66
CA ARG A 82 -2.85 8.02 -10.16
C ARG A 82 -2.52 6.87 -9.20
N LEU A 83 -3.41 6.59 -8.26
CA LEU A 83 -3.24 5.49 -7.31
C LEU A 83 -3.17 4.13 -8.02
N TYR A 84 -4.02 3.95 -9.03
CA TYR A 84 -4.03 2.76 -9.88
C TYR A 84 -2.70 2.59 -10.61
N ASN A 85 -2.19 3.65 -11.24
CA ASN A 85 -0.93 3.62 -11.98
C ASN A 85 0.27 3.39 -11.06
N LEU A 86 0.28 4.00 -9.87
CA LEU A 86 1.33 3.79 -8.87
C LEU A 86 1.43 2.32 -8.45
N LEU A 87 0.28 1.70 -8.16
CA LEU A 87 0.22 0.27 -7.84
C LEU A 87 0.70 -0.59 -9.01
N LYS A 88 0.26 -0.27 -10.23
CA LYS A 88 0.69 -0.98 -11.44
C LYS A 88 2.21 -0.93 -11.63
N GLU A 89 2.81 0.24 -11.50
CA GLU A 89 4.27 0.40 -11.60
C GLU A 89 5.00 -0.45 -10.55
N ALA A 90 4.52 -0.47 -9.31
CA ALA A 90 5.12 -1.25 -8.23
C ALA A 90 5.12 -2.76 -8.51
N PHE A 91 4.08 -3.27 -9.16
CA PHE A 91 4.00 -4.68 -9.53
C PHE A 91 4.78 -5.04 -10.79
N GLU A 92 5.01 -4.07 -11.69
CA GLU A 92 5.79 -4.28 -12.92
C GLU A 92 7.31 -4.32 -12.67
N VAL A 93 7.79 -3.92 -11.49
CA VAL A 93 9.22 -3.91 -11.10
C VAL A 93 9.87 -5.27 -11.32
N ASP A 94 9.19 -6.36 -10.95
CA ASP A 94 9.73 -7.71 -11.01
C ASP A 94 9.39 -8.42 -12.35
N GLY A 95 8.65 -7.76 -13.25
CA GLY A 95 8.31 -8.26 -14.59
C GLY A 95 7.28 -9.39 -14.66
N ASP A 96 6.72 -9.83 -13.53
CA ASP A 96 5.73 -10.91 -13.48
C ASP A 96 4.29 -10.38 -13.62
N TYR A 97 3.81 -10.29 -14.86
CA TYR A 97 2.44 -9.91 -15.17
C TYR A 97 1.37 -10.79 -14.47
N SER A 98 1.68 -12.07 -14.20
CA SER A 98 0.74 -12.95 -13.49
C SER A 98 0.59 -12.56 -12.03
N ARG A 99 1.69 -12.12 -11.41
CA ARG A 99 1.73 -11.61 -10.04
C ARG A 99 0.96 -10.29 -9.94
N VAL A 100 1.20 -9.38 -10.88
CA VAL A 100 0.46 -8.11 -11.04
C VAL A 100 -1.04 -8.40 -11.05
N GLU A 101 -1.53 -9.25 -11.96
CA GLU A 101 -2.97 -9.49 -12.11
C GLU A 101 -3.60 -10.10 -10.85
N LYS A 102 -2.96 -11.11 -10.25
CA LYS A 102 -3.49 -11.79 -9.04
C LYS A 102 -3.55 -10.85 -7.84
N VAL A 103 -2.47 -10.09 -7.60
CA VAL A 103 -2.38 -9.18 -6.47
C VAL A 103 -3.32 -8.00 -6.66
N PHE A 104 -3.38 -7.43 -7.87
CA PHE A 104 -4.29 -6.34 -8.20
C PHE A 104 -5.75 -6.75 -8.01
N VAL A 105 -6.14 -7.93 -8.51
CA VAL A 105 -7.49 -8.48 -8.32
C VAL A 105 -7.80 -8.75 -6.85
N SER A 106 -6.85 -9.31 -6.08
CA SER A 106 -7.01 -9.55 -4.65
C SER A 106 -7.19 -8.25 -3.87
N PHE A 107 -6.34 -7.26 -4.14
CA PHE A 107 -6.39 -5.93 -3.55
C PHE A 107 -7.69 -5.21 -3.88
N PHE A 108 -8.08 -5.19 -5.16
CA PHE A 108 -9.30 -4.55 -5.61
C PHE A 108 -10.55 -5.19 -4.99
N LYS A 109 -10.63 -6.53 -4.96
CA LYS A 109 -11.71 -7.25 -4.26
C LYS A 109 -11.81 -6.86 -2.78
N ARG A 110 -10.69 -6.67 -2.09
CA ARG A 110 -10.66 -6.23 -0.68
C ARG A 110 -11.11 -4.78 -0.52
N MET A 111 -10.90 -3.92 -1.52
CA MET A 111 -11.37 -2.54 -1.51
C MET A 111 -12.85 -2.37 -1.86
N THR A 112 -13.39 -3.21 -2.75
CA THR A 112 -14.75 -3.04 -3.30
C THR A 112 -15.82 -3.91 -2.67
N ASN A 113 -15.47 -4.94 -1.90
CA ASN A 113 -16.45 -5.75 -1.17
C ASN A 113 -16.94 -4.98 0.07
N PHE A 114 -18.08 -4.30 -0.10
CA PHE A 114 -18.99 -3.94 0.99
C PHE A 114 -19.86 -5.15 1.38
#